data_AF-A0A2T2SCK0-F1
#
_entry.id   AF-A0A2T2SCK0-F1
#
_cell.length_a   1.000
_cell.length_b   1.000
_cell.length_c   1.000
_cell.angle_alpha   90.00
_cell.angle_beta   90.00
_cell.angle_gamma   90.00
#
_symmetry.space_group_name_H-M   'P 1'
#
loop_
_entity.id
_entity.type
_entity.pdbx_description
1 polymer ?
#
loop_
_entity_poly.entity_id
_entity_poly.type
_entity_poly.pdbx_seq_one_letter_code
_entity_poly.pdbx_strand_id
1 'polypeptide(L)' 'MAVSPSSVVLITGATSGIGRSVAHRFAGDDWRVGLLDPDETAVHELAEALDAPDVYAQALDPADEVRIVS' A
#
# COMPACT_ATOMS: atom_id res chain seq x y z
N MET A 1 5.82 11.07 24.64
CA MET A 1 6.29 11.35 23.28
C MET A 1 5.08 11.23 22.37
N ALA A 2 4.52 12.34 21.90
CA ALA A 2 3.36 12.28 21.00
C ALA A 2 3.90 12.02 19.60
N VAL A 3 3.58 10.86 19.03
CA VAL A 3 3.81 10.60 17.62
C VAL A 3 2.87 11.53 16.86
N SER A 4 3.41 12.54 16.16
CA SER A 4 2.65 13.25 15.14
C SER A 4 2.17 12.21 14.12
N PRO A 5 0.89 12.19 13.71
CA PRO A 5 0.41 11.14 12.83
C PRO A 5 1.22 11.18 11.53
N SER A 6 2.01 10.14 11.29
CA SER A 6 2.66 9.94 10.00
C SER A 6 1.57 9.81 8.95
N SER A 7 1.71 10.56 7.85
CA SER A 7 0.76 10.57 6.76
C SER A 7 0.54 9.16 6.20
N VAL A 8 -0.66 8.89 5.68
CA VAL A 8 -1.06 7.57 5.17
C VAL A 8 -1.47 7.70 3.71
N VAL A 9 -1.07 6.71 2.90
CA VAL A 9 -1.52 6.56 1.51
C VAL A 9 -2.08 5.16 1.29
N LEU A 10 -3.15 5.05 0.50
CA LEU A 10 -3.73 3.79 0.05
C LEU A 10 -3.64 3.74 -1.48
N ILE A 11 -3.11 2.66 -2.02
CA ILE A 11 -2.79 2.52 -3.44
C ILE A 11 -3.51 1.29 -4.00
N THR A 12 -4.37 1.49 -4.98
CA THR A 12 -4.98 0.41 -5.79
C THR A 12 -4.15 0.18 -7.06
N GLY A 13 -4.15 -1.06 -7.56
CA GLY A 13 -3.23 -1.43 -8.64
C GLY A 13 -1.76 -1.34 -8.19
N ALA A 14 -1.51 -1.59 -6.90
CA ALA A 14 -0.25 -1.27 -6.25
C ALA A 14 0.95 -2.05 -6.80
N THR A 15 0.74 -3.20 -7.43
CA THR A 15 1.84 -4.10 -7.82
C THR A 15 2.41 -3.79 -9.20
N SER A 16 1.78 -2.89 -9.97
CA SER A 16 2.13 -2.63 -11.37
C SER A 16 2.34 -1.15 -11.69
N GLY A 17 3.15 -0.89 -12.73
CA GLY A 17 3.34 0.41 -13.35
C GLY A 17 3.48 1.60 -12.38
N ILE A 18 2.50 2.51 -12.45
CA ILE A 18 2.45 3.73 -11.65
C ILE A 18 2.24 3.39 -10.17
N GLY A 19 1.34 2.45 -9.85
CA GLY A 19 1.02 2.07 -8.46
C GLY A 19 2.27 1.62 -7.69
N ARG A 20 3.09 0.76 -8.31
CA ARG A 20 4.36 0.31 -7.71
C ARG A 20 5.35 1.44 -7.51
N SER A 21 5.46 2.34 -8.49
CA SER A 21 6.37 3.50 -8.40
C SER A 21 5.94 4.46 -7.29
N VAL A 22 4.63 4.67 -7.13
CA VAL A 22 4.03 5.48 -6.07
C VAL A 22 4.26 4.85 -4.70
N ALA A 23 4.12 3.52 -4.57
CA ALA A 23 4.39 2.79 -3.33
C ALA A 23 5.84 3.01 -2.85
N HIS A 24 6.82 2.82 -3.74
CA HIS A 24 8.23 3.10 -3.42
C HIS A 24 8.48 4.57 -3.06
N ARG A 25 7.85 5.50 -3.77
CA ARG A 25 8.00 6.94 -3.53
C ARG A 25 7.55 7.36 -2.13
N PHE A 26 6.40 6.88 -1.68
CA PHE A 26 5.83 7.23 -0.37
C PHE A 26 6.47 6.45 0.78
N ALA A 27 6.85 5.19 0.56
CA ALA A 27 7.63 4.42 1.53
C ALA A 27 8.91 5.18 1.93
N GLY A 28 9.67 5.67 0.93
CA GLY A 28 10.89 6.46 1.16
C GLY A 28 10.69 7.86 1.74
N ASP A 29 9.44 8.33 1.89
CA ASP A 29 9.10 9.62 2.53
C ASP A 29 8.62 9.45 3.99
N ASP A 30 8.83 8.28 4.60
CA ASP A 30 8.34 7.92 5.96
C ASP A 30 6.80 7.88 6.07
N TRP A 31 6.08 7.57 4.98
CA TRP A 31 4.63 7.37 5.02
C TRP A 31 4.27 5.93 5.37
N ARG A 32 3.08 5.77 5.97
CA ARG A 32 2.45 4.45 6.09
C ARG A 32 1.73 4.13 4.78
N VAL A 33 1.93 2.93 4.25
CA VAL A 33 1.50 2.57 2.90
C VAL A 33 0.52 1.41 2.92
N GLY A 34 -0.65 1.59 2.34
CA GLY A 34 -1.61 0.52 2.05
C GLY A 34 -1.53 0.08 0.58
N LEU A 35 -1.29 -1.21 0.33
CA LEU A 35 -1.16 -1.82 -0.98
C LEU A 35 -2.37 -2.70 -1.28
N LEU A 36 -3.07 -2.39 -2.37
CA LEU A 36 -4.24 -3.11 -2.85
C LEU A 36 -4.06 -3.49 -4.32
N ASP A 37 -4.21 -4.77 -4.62
CA ASP A 37 -4.14 -5.31 -5.98
C ASP A 37 -4.81 -6.70 -6.04
N PRO A 38 -5.36 -7.15 -7.17
CA PRO A 38 -5.91 -8.50 -7.28
C PRO A 38 -4.87 -9.62 -7.09
N ASP A 39 -3.59 -9.36 -7.38
CA ASP A 39 -2.52 -10.34 -7.21
C ASP A 39 -2.01 -10.37 -5.77
N GLU A 40 -2.56 -11.28 -4.96
CA GLU A 40 -2.18 -11.47 -3.57
C GLU A 40 -0.68 -11.71 -3.37
N THR A 41 -0.06 -12.49 -4.27
CA THR A 41 1.37 -12.84 -4.13
C THR A 41 2.20 -11.58 -4.38
N ALA A 42 1.92 -10.86 -5.46
CA ALA A 42 2.65 -9.64 -5.78
C ALA A 42 2.46 -8.54 -4.73
N VAL A 43 1.29 -8.47 -4.07
CA VAL A 43 1.03 -7.51 -2.96
C VAL A 43 1.91 -7.80 -1.76
N HIS A 44 2.02 -9.06 -1.34
CA HIS A 44 2.86 -9.44 -0.20
C HIS A 44 4.35 -9.32 -0.52
N GLU A 45 4.78 -9.72 -1.72
CA GLU A 45 6.17 -9.54 -2.16
C GLU A 45 6.57 -8.06 -2.17
N LEU A 46 5.68 -7.17 -2.64
CA LEU A 46 5.93 -5.74 -2.60
C LEU A 46 5.99 -5.22 -1.16
N ALA A 47 5.08 -5.68 -0.28
CA ALA A 47 5.06 -5.27 1.12
C ALA A 47 6.37 -5.62 1.86
N GLU A 48 6.91 -6.81 1.63
CA GLU A 48 8.20 -7.24 2.20
C GLU A 48 9.39 -6.45 1.64
N ALA A 49 9.28 -5.89 0.43
CA ALA A 49 10.33 -5.15 -0.23
C ALA A 49 10.34 -3.63 0.07
N LEU A 50 9.28 -3.09 0.66
CA LEU A 50 9.19 -1.66 0.98
C LEU A 50 9.86 -1.35 2.32
N ASP A 51 10.72 -0.34 2.31
CA ASP A 51 11.25 0.28 3.53
C ASP A 51 10.32 1.43 3.93
N ALA A 52 9.31 1.12 4.75
CA ALA A 52 8.32 2.06 5.24
C ALA A 52 8.06 1.80 6.73
N PRO A 53 7.62 2.81 7.51
CA PRO A 53 7.32 2.66 8.92
C PRO A 53 6.16 1.68 9.21
N ASP A 54 5.21 1.55 8.28
CA ASP A 54 4.09 0.60 8.36
C ASP A 54 3.56 0.29 6.96
N VAL A 55 3.28 -0.99 6.69
CA VAL A 55 2.74 -1.45 5.41
C VAL A 55 1.54 -2.34 5.63
N TYR A 56 0.39 -1.92 5.13
CA TYR A 56 -0.81 -2.75 5.02
C TYR A 56 -0.89 -3.33 3.61
N ALA A 57 -1.13 -4.63 3.49
CA ALA A 57 -1.10 -5.33 2.21
C ALA A 57 -2.32 -6.25 2.14
N GLN A 58 -3.16 -6.09 1.12
CA GLN A 58 -4.38 -6.86 0.99
C GLN A 58 -4.73 -7.06 -0.48
N ALA A 59 -5.05 -8.30 -0.85
CA ALA A 59 -5.64 -8.58 -2.15
C ALA A 59 -7.04 -7.96 -2.25
N LEU A 60 -7.28 -7.16 -3.28
CA LEU A 60 -8.56 -6.52 -3.54
C LEU A 60 -8.81 -6.41 -5.04
N ASP A 61 -9.90 -7.02 -5.50
CA ASP A 61 -10.44 -6.74 -6.83
C ASP A 61 -11.36 -5.51 -6.77
N PRO A 62 -11.01 -4.37 -7.40
CA PRO A 62 -11.86 -3.19 -7.42
C PRO A 62 -13.16 -3.37 -8.23
N ALA A 63 -13.29 -4.46 -9.01
CA ALA A 63 -14.53 -4.82 -9.71
C ALA A 63 -15.57 -5.45 -8.77
N ASP A 64 -15.15 -5.93 -7.59
CA ASP A 64 -16.06 -6.27 -6.50
C ASP A 64 -16.42 -4.99 -5.74
N GLU A 65 -17.69 -4.62 -5.78
CA GLU A 65 -18.27 -3.35 -5.30
C GLU A 65 -18.13 -3.10 -3.78
N VAL A 66 -17.42 -3.97 -3.05
CA VAL A 66 -17.35 -3.95 -1.59
C VAL A 66 -15.91 -4.14 -1.11
N ARG A 67 -15.29 -3.03 -0.70
CA ARG A 67 -14.48 -2.85 0.54
C ARG A 67 -13.63 -1.57 0.42
N ILE A 68 -14.26 -0.41 0.61
CA ILE A 68 -13.56 0.85 0.90
C ILE A 68 -14.11 1.40 2.22
N VAL A 69 -13.97 0.65 3.32
CA VAL A 69 -14.17 1.13 4.69
C VAL A 69 -13.68 0.08 5.71
N SER A 70 -12.61 0.40 6.43
CA SER A 70 -12.48 0.19 7.88
C SER A 70 -11.32 1.04 8.41
#